data_AF-A0A1Q9Q391-F1
#
_entry.id   AF-A0A1Q9Q391-F1
#
_cell.length_a   1.000
_cell.length_b   1.000
_cell.length_c   1.000
_cell.angle_alpha   90.00
_cell.angle_beta   90.00
_cell.angle_gamma   90.00
#
_symmetry.space_group_name_H-M   'P 1'
#
loop_
_entity.id
_entity.type
_entity.pdbx_description
1 polymer ?
#
loop_
_entity_poly.entity_id
_entity_poly.type
_entity_poly.pdbx_seq_one_letter_code
_entity_poly.pdbx_strand_id
1 'polypeptide(L)'
;MKFKMFLAILVGLCFTFISTVHAYAQTEDILKKQKEIDDYVFVQHQDELTEKGITVTHTAPLEDTVEIGIIPYNEENISYLYDIFGEEQVTIVEGQQAELMNQTTLQGEPSVSETSNDNTFSMTSLFIIAGSILLLGSYLLLKKKKA
;
A
#
# COMPACT_ATOMS: atom_id res chain seq x y z
N MET A 1 19.44 -10.31 39.00
CA MET A 1 18.48 -9.27 38.58
C MET A 1 18.65 -8.81 37.12
N LYS A 2 19.89 -8.70 36.60
CA LYS A 2 20.18 -8.16 35.25
C LYS A 2 19.72 -9.01 34.06
N PHE A 3 19.68 -10.35 34.20
CA PHE A 3 19.26 -11.26 33.12
C PHE A 3 17.77 -11.18 32.80
N LYS A 4 16.91 -11.11 33.84
CA LYS A 4 15.45 -10.94 33.68
C LYS A 4 15.09 -9.61 33.02
N MET A 5 15.86 -8.56 33.30
CA MET A 5 15.69 -7.24 32.70
C MET A 5 16.12 -7.21 31.23
N PHE A 6 17.23 -7.87 30.89
CA PHE A 6 17.67 -8.02 29.49
C PHE A 6 16.70 -8.87 28.66
N LEU A 7 16.16 -9.94 29.23
CA LEU A 7 15.16 -10.78 28.57
C LEU A 7 13.85 -10.01 28.30
N ALA A 8 13.41 -9.17 29.24
CA ALA A 8 12.21 -8.34 29.05
C ALA A 8 12.39 -7.30 27.94
N ILE A 9 13.57 -6.67 27.83
CA ILE A 9 13.89 -5.72 26.76
C ILE A 9 14.00 -6.43 25.40
N LEU A 10 14.59 -7.63 25.37
CA LEU A 10 14.70 -8.43 24.13
C LEU A 10 13.32 -8.87 23.62
N VAL A 11 12.44 -9.33 24.51
CA VAL A 11 11.08 -9.76 24.15
C VAL A 11 10.22 -8.57 23.72
N GLY A 12 10.34 -7.41 24.41
CA GLY A 12 9.63 -6.19 24.04
C GLY A 12 10.05 -5.64 22.66
N LEU A 13 11.35 -5.68 22.34
CA LEU A 13 11.87 -5.27 21.02
C LEU A 13 11.45 -6.26 19.91
N CYS A 14 11.36 -7.55 20.21
CA CYS A 14 10.90 -8.53 19.24
C CYS A 14 9.40 -8.33 18.91
N PHE A 15 8.59 -7.97 19.90
CA PHE A 15 7.15 -7.76 19.73
C PHE A 15 6.83 -6.60 18.79
N THR A 16 7.58 -5.48 18.86
CA THR A 16 7.39 -4.35 17.94
C THR A 16 7.83 -4.69 16.52
N PHE A 17 8.84 -5.55 16.36
CA PHE A 17 9.30 -6.00 15.04
C PHE A 17 8.25 -6.88 14.35
N ILE A 18 7.60 -7.79 15.08
CA ILE A 18 6.60 -8.71 14.53
C ILE A 18 5.38 -7.96 13.99
N SER A 19 4.90 -6.91 14.68
CA SER A 19 3.72 -6.15 14.22
C SER A 19 3.97 -5.44 12.88
N THR A 20 5.17 -4.90 12.66
CA THR A 20 5.48 -4.21 11.40
C THR A 20 5.50 -5.17 10.20
N VAL A 21 5.96 -6.41 10.37
CA VAL A 21 6.06 -7.39 9.26
C VAL A 21 4.68 -7.77 8.71
N HIS A 22 3.65 -7.82 9.54
CA HIS A 22 2.30 -8.20 9.09
C HIS A 22 1.66 -7.15 8.17
N ALA A 23 1.81 -5.86 8.49
CA ALA A 23 1.23 -4.78 7.69
C ALA A 23 1.85 -4.69 6.28
N TYR A 24 3.17 -4.88 6.16
CA TYR A 24 3.83 -4.89 4.85
C TYR A 24 3.42 -6.11 4.01
N ALA A 25 3.31 -7.29 4.62
CA ALA A 25 2.89 -8.50 3.91
C ALA A 25 1.47 -8.33 3.31
N GLN A 26 0.55 -7.77 4.09
CA GLN A 26 -0.82 -7.49 3.63
C GLN A 26 -0.87 -6.51 2.46
N THR A 27 -0.01 -5.49 2.47
CA THR A 27 0.06 -4.50 1.37
C THR A 27 0.57 -5.14 0.07
N GLU A 28 1.59 -6.00 0.14
CA GLU A 28 2.08 -6.71 -1.06
C GLU A 28 1.03 -7.69 -1.61
N ASP A 29 0.30 -8.38 -0.72
CA ASP A 29 -0.76 -9.31 -1.10
C ASP A 29 -1.92 -8.58 -1.81
N ILE A 30 -2.33 -7.41 -1.33
CA ILE A 30 -3.42 -6.66 -1.98
C ILE A 30 -3.03 -6.09 -3.34
N LEU A 31 -1.79 -5.61 -3.50
CA LEU A 31 -1.28 -5.12 -4.78
C LEU A 31 -1.19 -6.25 -5.82
N LYS A 32 -0.78 -7.44 -5.38
CA LYS A 32 -0.78 -8.62 -6.24
C LYS A 32 -2.21 -8.98 -6.66
N LYS A 33 -3.16 -8.97 -5.72
CA LYS A 33 -4.57 -9.23 -6.02
C LYS A 33 -5.15 -8.22 -6.99
N GLN A 34 -4.84 -6.94 -6.82
CA GLN A 34 -5.25 -5.90 -7.77
C GLN A 34 -4.71 -6.20 -9.16
N LYS A 35 -3.42 -6.56 -9.28
CA LYS A 35 -2.84 -6.93 -10.57
C LYS A 35 -3.56 -8.11 -11.23
N GLU A 36 -3.92 -9.13 -10.46
CA GLU A 36 -4.68 -10.29 -10.97
C GLU A 36 -6.06 -9.86 -11.51
N ILE A 37 -6.74 -8.95 -10.79
CA ILE A 37 -8.02 -8.38 -11.22
C ILE A 37 -7.84 -7.52 -12.47
N ASP A 38 -6.82 -6.66 -12.52
CA ASP A 38 -6.52 -5.81 -13.68
C ASP A 38 -6.29 -6.64 -14.95
N ASP A 39 -5.45 -7.67 -14.84
CA ASP A 39 -5.17 -8.59 -15.93
C ASP A 39 -6.46 -9.33 -16.37
N TYR A 40 -7.40 -9.58 -15.46
CA TYR A 40 -8.69 -10.18 -15.80
C TYR A 40 -9.61 -9.19 -16.55
N VAL A 41 -9.89 -8.04 -15.95
CA VAL A 41 -10.95 -7.11 -16.39
C VAL A 41 -10.53 -6.20 -17.54
N PHE A 42 -9.23 -5.88 -17.65
CA PHE A 42 -8.73 -4.96 -18.69
C PHE A 42 -7.98 -5.65 -19.82
N VAL A 43 -7.57 -6.91 -19.65
CA VAL A 43 -6.76 -7.62 -20.65
C VAL A 43 -7.45 -8.87 -21.16
N GLN A 44 -7.83 -9.80 -20.27
CA GLN A 44 -8.27 -11.13 -20.68
C GLN A 44 -9.76 -11.21 -21.05
N HIS A 45 -10.62 -10.47 -20.36
CA HIS A 45 -12.09 -10.64 -20.44
C HIS A 45 -12.82 -9.34 -20.82
N GLN A 46 -12.13 -8.35 -21.38
CA GLN A 46 -12.74 -7.07 -21.75
C GLN A 46 -13.93 -7.24 -22.71
N ASP A 47 -13.80 -8.13 -23.71
CA ASP A 47 -14.86 -8.40 -24.68
C ASP A 47 -16.08 -9.06 -24.02
N GLU A 48 -15.87 -10.06 -23.16
CA GLU A 48 -16.96 -10.74 -22.43
C GLU A 48 -17.72 -9.77 -21.52
N LEU A 49 -16.99 -8.94 -20.77
CA LEU A 49 -17.58 -7.93 -19.90
C LEU A 49 -18.40 -6.94 -20.71
N THR A 50 -17.90 -6.52 -21.87
CA THR A 50 -18.61 -5.63 -22.80
C THR A 50 -19.88 -6.27 -23.35
N GLU A 51 -19.83 -7.54 -23.77
CA GLU A 51 -21.00 -8.30 -24.24
C GLU A 51 -22.09 -8.44 -23.16
N LYS A 52 -21.69 -8.54 -21.90
CA LYS A 52 -22.59 -8.52 -20.72
C LYS A 52 -23.08 -7.12 -20.35
N GLY A 53 -22.58 -6.07 -21.00
CA GLY A 53 -22.92 -4.68 -20.68
C GLY A 53 -22.27 -4.17 -19.40
N ILE A 54 -21.15 -4.77 -18.98
CA ILE A 54 -20.36 -4.38 -17.81
C ILE A 54 -19.16 -3.56 -18.27
N THR A 55 -19.10 -2.29 -17.85
CA THR A 55 -17.92 -1.45 -18.03
C THR A 55 -17.19 -1.33 -16.70
N VAL A 56 -15.97 -1.84 -16.61
CA VAL A 56 -15.06 -1.57 -15.48
C VAL A 56 -14.35 -0.25 -15.74
N THR A 57 -14.43 0.68 -14.78
CA THR A 57 -13.89 2.04 -14.89
C THR A 57 -12.53 2.19 -14.22
N HIS A 58 -12.33 1.50 -13.09
CA HIS A 58 -11.08 1.53 -12.34
C HIS A 58 -11.01 0.35 -11.37
N THR A 59 -9.80 0.10 -10.88
CA THR A 59 -9.52 -0.73 -9.71
C THR A 59 -8.66 0.06 -8.73
N ALA A 60 -8.82 -0.18 -7.43
CA ALA A 60 -7.95 0.43 -6.42
C ALA A 60 -7.70 -0.53 -5.25
N PRO A 61 -6.47 -0.61 -4.73
CA PRO A 61 -6.20 -1.40 -3.54
C PRO A 61 -6.73 -0.65 -2.31
N LEU A 62 -7.53 -1.33 -1.48
CA LEU A 62 -7.92 -0.87 -0.15
C LEU A 62 -7.06 -1.58 0.91
N GLU A 63 -7.42 -1.46 2.19
CA GLU A 63 -6.69 -2.10 3.30
C GLU A 63 -6.76 -3.64 3.21
N ASP A 64 -7.96 -4.17 2.95
CA ASP A 64 -8.24 -5.61 2.97
C ASP A 64 -8.81 -6.15 1.64
N THR A 65 -9.28 -5.27 0.75
CA THR A 65 -9.99 -5.65 -0.48
C THR A 65 -9.52 -4.82 -1.67
N VAL A 66 -9.91 -5.22 -2.88
CA VAL A 66 -9.72 -4.40 -4.08
C VAL A 66 -11.05 -3.79 -4.48
N GLU A 67 -11.10 -2.47 -4.57
CA GLU A 67 -12.25 -1.75 -5.11
C GLU A 67 -12.33 -1.94 -6.63
N ILE A 68 -13.53 -2.22 -7.15
CA ILE A 68 -13.79 -2.29 -8.60
C ILE A 68 -14.98 -1.38 -8.92
N GLY A 69 -14.73 -0.30 -9.65
CA GLY A 69 -15.77 0.62 -10.08
C GLY A 69 -16.44 0.18 -11.38
N ILE A 70 -17.76 -0.02 -11.39
CA ILE A 70 -18.50 -0.50 -12.56
C ILE A 70 -19.60 0.44 -13.04
N ILE A 71 -19.90 0.38 -14.34
CA ILE A 71 -21.06 1.01 -14.96
C ILE A 71 -21.73 0.00 -15.90
N PRO A 72 -23.05 -0.26 -15.76
CA PRO A 72 -23.94 0.22 -14.70
C PRO A 72 -23.69 -0.51 -13.36
N TYR A 73 -23.89 0.21 -12.25
CA TYR A 73 -23.87 -0.34 -10.90
C TYR A 73 -25.24 -0.92 -10.55
N ASN A 74 -25.42 -2.22 -10.80
CA ASN A 74 -26.66 -2.95 -10.53
C ASN A 74 -26.37 -4.35 -9.94
N GLU A 75 -27.38 -4.96 -9.32
CA GLU A 75 -27.23 -6.24 -8.60
C GLU A 75 -26.72 -7.38 -9.50
N GLU A 76 -27.13 -7.43 -10.77
CA GLU A 76 -26.71 -8.47 -11.72
C GLU A 76 -25.20 -8.40 -11.99
N ASN A 77 -24.68 -7.21 -12.27
CA ASN A 77 -23.27 -6.98 -12.55
C ASN A 77 -22.41 -7.17 -11.30
N ILE A 78 -22.90 -6.72 -10.14
CA ILE A 78 -22.23 -6.91 -8.85
C ILE A 78 -22.11 -8.40 -8.54
N SER A 79 -23.22 -9.15 -8.65
CA SER A 79 -23.23 -10.60 -8.40
C SER A 79 -22.26 -11.33 -9.32
N TYR A 80 -22.23 -10.97 -10.61
CA TYR A 80 -21.30 -11.58 -11.55
C TYR A 80 -19.83 -11.40 -11.15
N LEU A 81 -19.44 -10.21 -10.70
CA LEU A 81 -18.06 -9.97 -10.26
C LEU A 81 -17.75 -10.65 -8.92
N TYR A 82 -18.72 -10.74 -8.02
CA TYR A 82 -18.55 -11.51 -6.77
C TYR A 82 -18.42 -13.01 -7.04
N ASP A 83 -19.15 -13.57 -8.00
CA ASP A 83 -19.02 -14.98 -8.38
C ASP A 83 -17.61 -15.33 -8.89
N ILE A 84 -16.90 -14.35 -9.47
CA ILE A 84 -15.55 -14.52 -10.00
C ILE A 84 -14.50 -14.31 -8.90
N PHE A 85 -14.62 -13.22 -8.14
CA PHE A 85 -13.53 -12.75 -7.26
C PHE A 85 -13.74 -13.06 -5.78
N GLY A 86 -14.97 -13.34 -5.36
CA GLY A 86 -15.36 -13.51 -3.95
C GLY A 86 -15.70 -12.19 -3.27
N GLU A 87 -16.81 -12.17 -2.52
CA GLU A 87 -17.27 -10.99 -1.77
C GLU A 87 -16.25 -10.49 -0.74
N GLU A 88 -15.43 -11.40 -0.20
CA GLU A 88 -14.42 -11.06 0.80
C GLU A 88 -13.15 -10.41 0.22
N GLN A 89 -12.96 -10.47 -1.10
CA GLN A 89 -11.71 -10.01 -1.75
C GLN A 89 -11.90 -8.71 -2.51
N VAL A 90 -13.13 -8.35 -2.86
CA VAL A 90 -13.42 -7.16 -3.67
C VAL A 90 -14.57 -6.35 -3.07
N THR A 91 -14.54 -5.05 -3.34
CA THR A 91 -15.63 -4.14 -3.01
C THR A 91 -16.10 -3.49 -4.32
N ILE A 92 -17.32 -3.77 -4.72
CA ILE A 92 -17.86 -3.23 -5.97
C ILE A 92 -18.52 -1.89 -5.69
N VAL A 93 -18.17 -0.87 -6.48
CA VAL A 93 -18.69 0.50 -6.33
C VAL A 93 -19.20 1.05 -7.65
N GLU A 94 -19.96 2.14 -7.58
CA GLU A 94 -20.38 2.87 -8.78
C GLU A 94 -19.16 3.54 -9.45
N GLY A 95 -18.92 3.16 -10.70
CA GLY A 95 -17.82 3.69 -11.49
C GLY A 95 -18.11 5.09 -12.05
N GLN A 96 -17.05 5.86 -12.31
CA GLN A 96 -17.12 7.11 -13.05
C GLN A 96 -16.14 7.04 -14.22
N GLN A 97 -16.60 7.41 -15.42
CA GLN A 97 -15.71 7.50 -16.58
C GLN A 97 -14.84 8.75 -16.48
N ALA A 98 -13.56 8.62 -16.80
CA ALA A 98 -12.69 9.76 -16.94
C ALA A 98 -13.09 10.57 -18.18
N GLU A 99 -13.40 11.85 -18.00
CA GLU A 99 -13.62 12.79 -19.09
C GLU A 99 -12.31 13.50 -19.45
N LEU A 100 -12.05 13.67 -20.75
CA LEU A 100 -10.93 14.50 -21.20
C LEU A 100 -11.18 15.95 -20.81
N MET A 101 -10.28 16.52 -20.01
CA MET A 101 -10.33 17.94 -19.68
C MET A 101 -10.10 18.76 -20.95
N ASN A 102 -11.17 19.39 -21.47
CA ASN A 102 -11.07 20.29 -22.62
C ASN A 102 -10.25 21.53 -22.24
N GLN A 103 -8.98 21.55 -22.66
CA GLN A 103 -8.15 22.76 -22.65
C GLN A 103 -8.75 23.77 -23.62
N THR A 104 -9.70 24.56 -23.16
CA THR A 104 -10.03 25.82 -23.84
C THR A 104 -8.80 26.70 -23.67
N THR A 105 -8.07 26.91 -24.78
CA THR A 105 -6.78 27.59 -24.85
C THR A 105 -6.84 28.98 -24.22
N LEU A 106 -6.42 29.10 -22.96
CA LEU A 106 -5.82 30.33 -22.45
C LEU A 106 -4.32 30.19 -22.70
N GLN A 107 -3.84 30.88 -23.75
CA GLN A 107 -2.42 31.08 -23.98
C GLN A 107 -1.81 31.75 -22.74
N GLY A 108 -1.09 30.96 -21.95
CA GLY A 108 -0.27 31.39 -20.84
C GLY A 108 0.80 30.32 -20.65
N GLU A 109 2.05 30.70 -20.91
CA GLU A 109 3.22 29.81 -20.96
C GLU A 109 3.46 28.97 -19.69
N PRO A 110 4.13 27.80 -19.80
CA PRO A 110 4.33 26.90 -18.68
C PRO A 110 5.41 27.44 -17.74
N SER A 111 5.05 27.68 -16.48
CA SER A 111 6.04 27.71 -15.39
C SER A 111 6.06 26.33 -14.74
N VAL A 112 7.03 25.51 -15.16
CA VAL A 112 7.40 24.30 -14.45
C VAL A 112 7.96 24.72 -13.10
N SER A 113 7.24 24.42 -12.02
CA SER A 113 7.77 24.46 -10.67
C SER A 113 7.67 23.05 -10.09
N GLU A 114 8.68 22.23 -10.37
CA GLU A 114 8.92 21.01 -9.62
C GLU A 114 9.41 21.41 -8.22
N THR A 115 8.50 21.43 -7.25
CA THR A 115 8.89 21.44 -5.84
C THR A 115 8.85 19.99 -5.35
N SER A 116 9.88 19.23 -5.70
CA SER A 116 10.20 17.96 -5.04
C SER A 116 10.74 18.30 -3.65
N ASN A 117 9.85 18.45 -2.68
CA ASN A 117 10.23 18.62 -1.28
C ASN A 117 10.45 17.24 -0.65
N ASP A 118 11.48 16.53 -1.13
CA ASP A 118 12.00 15.33 -0.47
C ASP A 118 12.79 15.76 0.77
N ASN A 119 12.07 16.12 1.82
CA ASN A 119 12.60 16.25 3.16
C ASN A 119 11.73 15.47 4.15
N THR A 120 11.30 14.27 3.77
CA THR A 120 10.74 13.34 4.74
C THR A 120 11.90 12.59 5.38
N PHE A 121 12.54 13.20 6.38
CA PHE A 121 13.44 12.49 7.27
C PHE A 121 12.59 11.48 8.06
N SER A 122 12.49 10.26 7.51
CA SER A 122 11.73 9.17 8.11
C SER A 122 12.23 8.91 9.53
N MET A 123 11.32 8.96 10.51
CA MET A 123 11.60 8.75 11.94
C MET A 123 12.37 7.44 12.19
N THR A 124 12.25 6.47 11.29
CA THR A 124 12.98 5.20 11.27
C THR A 124 14.51 5.40 11.18
N SER A 125 14.98 6.42 10.45
CA SER A 125 16.41 6.76 10.33
C SER A 125 17.01 7.28 11.65
N LEU A 126 16.24 8.04 12.43
CA LEU A 126 16.66 8.56 13.74
C LEU A 126 16.88 7.43 14.76
N PHE A 127 16.04 6.39 14.76
CA PHE A 127 16.21 5.23 15.64
C PHE A 127 17.44 4.40 15.28
N ILE A 128 17.77 4.26 13.98
CA ILE A 128 18.96 3.54 13.53
C ILE A 128 20.25 4.28 13.96
N ILE A 129 20.29 5.61 13.79
CA ILE A 129 21.42 6.44 14.21
C ILE A 129 21.58 6.39 15.75
N ALA A 130 20.50 6.57 16.50
CA ALA A 130 20.54 6.51 17.97
C ALA A 130 20.98 5.12 18.49
N GLY A 131 20.52 4.04 17.85
CA GLY A 131 20.91 2.67 18.18
C GLY A 131 22.40 2.39 17.95
N SER A 132 22.96 2.89 16.84
CA SER A 132 24.39 2.71 16.52
C SER A 132 25.31 3.44 17.52
N ILE A 133 24.93 4.65 17.96
CA ILE A 133 25.70 5.42 18.97
C ILE A 133 25.69 4.71 20.33
N LEU A 134 24.57 4.12 20.75
CA LEU A 134 24.46 3.35 21.99
C LEU A 134 25.32 2.07 21.98
N LEU A 135 25.40 1.38 20.83
CA LEU A 135 26.23 0.19 20.67
C LEU A 135 27.73 0.52 20.68
N LEU A 136 28.16 1.57 19.97
CA LEU A 136 29.57 2.01 20.01
C LEU A 136 29.98 2.57 21.39
N GLY A 137 29.11 3.34 22.04
CA GLY A 137 29.38 3.91 23.36
C GLY A 137 29.52 2.85 24.45
N SER A 138 28.67 1.82 24.42
CA SER A 138 28.78 0.69 25.37
C SER A 138 30.05 -0.13 25.13
N TYR A 139 30.44 -0.39 23.88
CA TYR A 139 31.69 -1.09 23.56
C TYR A 139 32.94 -0.36 24.08
N LEU A 140 33.00 0.98 23.93
CA LEU A 140 34.10 1.81 24.43
C LEU A 140 34.21 1.81 25.97
N LEU A 141 33.07 1.83 26.68
CA LEU A 141 33.03 1.77 28.13
C LEU A 141 33.49 0.41 28.69
N LEU A 142 33.16 -0.70 28.01
CA LEU A 142 33.64 -2.03 28.40
C LEU A 142 35.16 -2.18 28.20
N LYS A 143 35.74 -1.55 27.16
CA LYS A 143 37.19 -1.59 26.93
C LYS A 143 37.97 -0.84 28.00
N LYS A 144 37.43 0.27 28.51
CA LYS A 144 38.07 1.09 29.56
C LYS A 144 38.11 0.42 30.94
N LYS A 145 37.22 -0.54 31.22
CA LYS A 145 37.18 -1.28 32.49
C LYS A 145 38.20 -2.43 32.56
N LYS A 146 38.80 -2.81 31.44
CA LYS A 146 39.82 -3.88 31.34
C LYS A 146 41.26 -3.35 31.28
N ALA A 147 41.47 -2.04 31.33
CA ALA A 147 42.78 -1.40 31.45
C ALA A 147 43.00 -0.92 32.89
#